data_AF-A0AAV6AFX9-F1
#
_entry.id   AF-A0AAV6AFX9-F1
#
_cell.length_a   1.000
_cell.length_b   1.000
_cell.length_c   1.000
_cell.angle_alpha   90.00
_cell.angle_beta   90.00
_cell.angle_gamma   90.00
#
_symmetry.space_group_name_H-M   'P 1'
#
loop_
_entity.id
_entity.type
_entity.pdbx_description
1 polymer ?
#
loop_
_entity_poly.entity_id
_entity_poly.type
_entity_poly.pdbx_seq_one_letter_code
_entity_poly.pdbx_strand_id
1 'polypeptide(L)' 'MSCRDTPVRTDTWIDRDGLFVDRALFAMHLAMCAPCRTYVRSMRITRDLAAASLRAEIPDGLAATLDLPPPGTEQEDLNR' A
#
# COMPACT_ATOMS: atom_id res chain seq x y z
N MET A 1 -19.76 -11.81 -4.56
CA MET A 1 -18.44 -11.33 -4.99
C MET A 1 -17.93 -12.19 -6.13
N SER A 2 -17.45 -11.57 -7.21
CA SER A 2 -16.93 -12.24 -8.40
C SER A 2 -15.45 -11.93 -8.62
N CYS A 3 -14.77 -12.71 -9.48
CA CYS A 3 -13.39 -12.43 -9.88
C CYS A 3 -13.23 -11.06 -10.59
N ARG A 4 -14.29 -10.58 -11.24
CA ARG A 4 -14.30 -9.26 -11.92
C ARG A 4 -14.24 -8.12 -10.91
N ASP A 5 -14.74 -8.32 -9.69
CA ASP A 5 -14.74 -7.30 -8.64
C ASP A 5 -13.37 -7.18 -7.94
N THR A 6 -12.50 -8.18 -8.12
CA THR A 6 -11.21 -8.27 -7.44
C THR A 6 -10.32 -7.05 -7.68
N PRO A 7 -10.09 -6.56 -8.92
CA PRO A 7 -9.20 -5.41 -9.13
C PRO A 7 -9.67 -4.14 -8.42
N VAL A 8 -10.98 -3.90 -8.38
CA VAL A 8 -11.57 -2.71 -7.74
C VAL A 8 -11.48 -2.79 -6.22
N ARG A 9 -11.68 -3.98 -5.65
CA ARG A 9 -11.72 -4.18 -4.19
C ARG A 9 -10.35 -4.51 -3.57
N THR A 10 -9.34 -4.80 -4.37
CA THR A 10 -8.02 -5.21 -3.88
C THR A 10 -7.35 -4.12 -3.06
N ASP A 11 -7.49 -2.86 -3.44
CA ASP A 11 -6.90 -1.73 -2.72
C ASP A 11 -7.48 -1.62 -1.30
N THR A 12 -8.81 -1.54 -1.20
CA THR A 12 -9.52 -1.55 0.10
C THR A 12 -9.18 -2.77 0.96
N TRP A 13 -8.98 -3.94 0.34
CA TRP A 13 -8.58 -5.14 1.06
C TRP A 13 -7.14 -5.07 1.60
N ILE A 14 -6.21 -4.51 0.82
CA ILE A 14 -4.80 -4.32 1.23
C ILE A 14 -4.72 -3.30 2.36
N ASP A 15 -5.41 -2.18 2.22
CA ASP A 15 -5.46 -1.10 3.22
C ASP A 15 -6.30 -1.43 4.45
N ARG A 16 -6.99 -2.59 4.41
CA ARG A 16 -7.91 -3.06 5.47
C ARG A 16 -9.09 -2.11 5.72
N ASP A 17 -9.40 -1.30 4.72
CA ASP A 17 -10.52 -0.36 4.73
C ASP A 17 -11.84 -1.04 4.36
N GLY A 18 -12.93 -0.43 4.81
CA GLY A 18 -14.29 -0.86 4.52
C GLY A 18 -14.96 -1.73 5.58
N LEU A 19 -16.22 -2.08 5.30
CA LEU A 19 -17.07 -2.81 6.23
C LEU A 19 -16.57 -4.24 6.47
N PHE A 20 -16.71 -4.72 7.72
CA PHE A 20 -16.27 -6.06 8.10
C PHE A 20 -16.88 -7.17 7.22
N VAL A 21 -18.15 -7.02 6.85
CA VAL A 21 -18.88 -7.98 6.01
C VAL A 21 -18.26 -8.08 4.62
N ASP A 22 -17.94 -6.93 4.00
CA ASP A 22 -17.28 -6.89 2.69
C ASP A 22 -15.90 -7.57 2.72
N ARG A 23 -15.15 -7.33 3.79
CA ARG A 23 -13.84 -7.97 4.00
C ARG A 23 -13.98 -9.48 4.19
N ALA A 24 -14.97 -9.94 4.94
CA ALA A 24 -15.22 -11.37 5.13
C ALA A 24 -15.58 -12.08 3.81
N LEU A 25 -16.44 -11.47 2.99
CA LEU A 25 -16.79 -12.00 1.66
C LEU A 25 -15.57 -12.03 0.73
N PHE A 26 -14.70 -11.02 0.80
CA PHE A 26 -13.44 -10.97 0.05
C PHE A 26 -12.44 -12.04 0.49
N ALA A 27 -12.28 -12.22 1.80
CA ALA A 27 -11.47 -13.29 2.37
C ALA A 27 -11.94 -14.68 1.89
N MET A 28 -13.26 -14.91 1.94
CA MET A 28 -13.86 -16.19 1.51
C MET A 28 -13.58 -16.46 0.03
N HIS A 29 -13.75 -15.45 -0.85
CA HIS A 29 -13.43 -15.62 -2.27
C HIS A 29 -11.96 -15.93 -2.50
N LEU A 30 -11.04 -15.24 -1.82
CA LEU A 30 -9.62 -15.54 -1.89
C LEU A 30 -9.32 -16.96 -1.39
N ALA A 31 -10.01 -17.47 -0.37
CA ALA A 31 -9.84 -18.85 0.07
C ALA A 31 -10.23 -19.88 -1.02
N MET A 32 -11.20 -19.55 -1.88
CA MET A 32 -11.70 -20.47 -2.93
C MET A 32 -11.07 -20.26 -4.31
N CYS A 33 -10.56 -19.06 -4.62
CA CYS A 33 -10.10 -18.70 -5.96
C CYS A 33 -8.59 -18.46 -5.99
N ALA A 34 -7.83 -19.46 -6.47
CA ALA A 34 -6.37 -19.38 -6.58
C ALA A 34 -5.87 -18.22 -7.47
N PRO A 35 -6.46 -17.94 -8.65
CA PRO A 35 -6.03 -16.80 -9.48
C PRO A 35 -6.14 -15.45 -8.75
N CYS A 36 -7.24 -15.22 -8.04
CA CYS A 36 -7.44 -13.99 -7.29
C CYS A 36 -6.45 -13.85 -6.11
N ARG A 37 -6.07 -14.97 -5.45
CA ARG A 37 -4.98 -14.93 -4.46
C ARG A 37 -3.67 -14.50 -5.06
N THR A 38 -3.30 -15.09 -6.20
CA THR A 38 -2.06 -14.73 -6.89
C THR A 38 -2.04 -13.26 -7.27
N TYR A 39 -3.15 -12.75 -7.80
CA TYR A 39 -3.31 -11.34 -8.13
C TYR A 39 -3.15 -10.41 -6.91
N VAL A 40 -3.84 -10.70 -5.81
CA VAL A 40 -3.71 -9.88 -4.58
C VAL A 40 -2.30 -9.95 -4.02
N ARG A 41 -1.65 -11.13 -4.11
CA ARG A 41 -0.25 -11.29 -3.69
C ARG A 41 0.70 -10.46 -4.54
N SER A 42 0.54 -10.44 -5.87
CA SER A 42 1.37 -9.60 -6.74
C SER A 42 1.16 -8.12 -6.45
N MET A 43 -0.08 -7.67 -6.22
CA MET A 43 -0.36 -6.28 -5.86
C MET A 43 0.33 -5.85 -4.56
N ARG A 44 0.34 -6.71 -3.54
CA ARG A 44 1.08 -6.45 -2.28
C ARG A 44 2.57 -6.30 -2.53
N ILE A 45 3.16 -7.22 -3.29
CA ILE A 45 4.58 -7.18 -3.66
C ILE A 45 4.88 -5.87 -4.40
N THR A 46 4.10 -5.51 -5.42
CA THR A 46 4.28 -4.26 -6.17
C THR A 46 4.21 -3.03 -5.26
N ARG A 47 3.27 -2.98 -4.31
CA ARG A 47 3.15 -1.88 -3.35
C ARG A 47 4.34 -1.82 -2.39
N ASP A 48 4.81 -2.96 -1.91
CA ASP A 48 5.99 -3.06 -1.05
C ASP A 48 7.26 -2.59 -1.78
N LEU A 49 7.44 -3.00 -3.05
CA LEU A 49 8.53 -2.53 -3.92
C LEU A 49 8.45 -1.03 -4.18
N ALA A 50 7.26 -0.51 -4.49
CA ALA A 50 7.07 0.93 -4.70
C ALA A 50 7.40 1.72 -3.42
N ALA A 51 6.90 1.26 -2.27
CA ALA A 51 7.21 1.89 -0.98
C ALA A 51 8.70 1.80 -0.62
N ALA A 52 9.37 0.69 -0.92
CA ALA A 52 10.82 0.56 -0.73
C ALA A 52 11.61 1.49 -1.66
N SER A 53 11.19 1.65 -2.91
CA SER A 53 11.83 2.57 -3.86
C SER A 53 11.72 4.03 -3.45
N LEU A 54 10.62 4.40 -2.77
CA LEU A 54 10.41 5.75 -2.23
C LEU A 54 11.17 5.99 -0.92
N ARG A 55 11.52 4.92 -0.19
CA ARG A 55 12.37 4.98 1.02
C ARG A 55 13.86 4.85 0.71
N ALA A 56 14.23 4.62 -0.55
CA ALA A 56 15.62 4.69 -0.95
C ALA A 56 16.12 6.11 -0.67
N GLU A 57 17.32 6.20 -0.09
CA GLU A 57 17.98 7.46 0.25
C GLU A 57 17.90 8.41 -0.95
N ILE A 58 17.20 9.53 -0.80
CA ILE A 58 17.16 10.55 -1.84
C ILE A 58 18.59 11.08 -1.93
N PRO A 59 19.27 11.00 -3.09
CA PRO A 59 20.60 11.57 -3.21
C PRO A 59 20.56 13.04 -2.78
N ASP A 60 21.47 13.47 -1.91
CA ASP A 60 21.44 14.83 -1.33
C ASP A 60 21.31 15.94 -2.39
N GLY A 61 21.92 15.73 -3.56
CA GLY A 61 21.82 16.65 -4.69
C GLY A 61 20.42 16.73 -5.32
N LEU A 62 19.63 15.66 -5.26
CA LEU A 62 18.25 15.62 -5.76
C LEU A 62 17.29 16.32 -4.79
N ALA A 63 17.44 16.12 -3.48
CA ALA A 63 16.66 16.84 -2.47
C ALA A 63 16.88 18.36 -2.56
N ALA A 64 18.14 18.78 -2.72
CA ALA A 64 18.50 20.19 -2.91
C ALA A 64 17.97 20.78 -4.22
N THR A 65 17.91 19.99 -5.31
CA THR A 65 17.38 20.44 -6.60
C THR A 65 15.85 20.55 -6.59
N LEU A 66 15.17 19.71 -5.82
CA LEU A 66 13.71 19.66 -5.72
C LEU A 66 13.15 20.54 -4.59
N ASP A 67 14.00 21.27 -3.86
CA ASP A 67 13.63 22.09 -2.69
C ASP A 67 12.83 21.30 -1.63
N LEU A 68 13.18 20.02 -1.45
CA LEU A 68 12.54 19.16 -0.47
C LEU A 68 13.21 19.34 0.90
N PRO A 69 12.44 19.51 2.00
CA PRO A 69 13.01 19.59 3.34
C PRO A 69 13.74 18.28 3.67
N PRO A 70 14.87 18.34 4.41
CA PRO A 70 15.63 17.15 4.77
C PRO A 70 14.75 16.18 5.58
N PRO A 71 14.85 14.86 5.33
CA PRO A 71 14.05 13.89 6.05
C PRO A 71 14.41 13.91 7.56
N GLY A 72 13.45 14.29 8.41
CA GLY A 72 13.57 14.17 9.87
C GLY A 72 13.41 15.44 10.72
N THR A 73 13.00 16.59 10.17
CA THR A 73 12.90 17.85 10.95
C THR A 73 11.54 18.13 11.61
N GLU A 74 10.55 17.23 11.57
CA GLU A 74 9.17 17.54 12.01
C GLU A 74 8.73 16.99 13.38
N GLN A 75 9.62 16.66 14.34
CA GLN A 75 9.16 16.09 15.63
C GLN A 75 9.69 16.70 16.94
N GLU A 76 10.45 17.80 16.96
CA GLU A 76 10.96 18.36 18.22
C GLU A 76 10.23 19.61 18.76
N ASP A 77 9.21 20.14 18.06
CA ASP A 77 8.57 21.42 18.45
C ASP A 77 7.15 21.30 19.08
N LEU A 78 6.64 20.09 19.38
CA LEU A 78 5.31 19.93 20.02
C LEU A 78 5.35 19.57 21.52
N ASN A 79 6.51 19.71 22.19
CA ASN A 79 6.61 19.48 23.63
C ASN A 79 7.56 20.47 24.32
N ARG A 80 7.36 21.77 24.06
CA ARG A 80 7.95 22.85 24.85
C ARG A 80 6.92 23.90 25.21
#